data_AF-A0A923VA19-F1
#
_entry.id   AF-A0A923VA19-F1
#
_cell.length_a   1.000
_cell.length_b   1.000
_cell.length_c   1.000
_cell.angle_alpha   90.00
_cell.angle_beta   90.00
_cell.angle_gamma   90.00
#
_symmetry.space_group_name_H-M   'P 1'
#
loop_
_entity.id
_entity.type
_entity.pdbx_description
1 polymer ?
#
loop_
_entity_poly.entity_id
_entity_poly.type
_entity_poly.pdbx_seq_one_letter_code
_entity_poly.pdbx_strand_id
1 'polypeptide(L)'
;MHQQKYYRCINKSYLNNYGQLIDGGLYTQLTKNKWLVRHTEVSDAGIQFTDKLIILPQQIPVIVYPYEWSFAMWQDAALLTLNIAKEAIEKGMSLKDATPFNI
;
A
#
# COMPACT_ATOMS: atom_id res chain seq x y z
N MET A 1 -15.99 -5.59 -0.84
CA MET A 1 -16.45 -4.66 -1.88
C MET A 1 -17.73 -4.02 -1.38
N HIS A 2 -17.80 -2.69 -1.32
CA HIS A 2 -18.99 -1.94 -0.93
C HIS A 2 -19.18 -0.81 -1.94
N GLN A 3 -20.39 -0.64 -2.48
CA GLN A 3 -20.67 0.36 -3.53
C GLN A 3 -19.66 0.32 -4.71
N GLN A 4 -19.29 -0.89 -5.16
CA GLN A 4 -18.29 -1.12 -6.23
C GLN A 4 -16.87 -0.59 -5.94
N LYS A 5 -16.55 -0.28 -4.67
CA LYS A 5 -15.20 0.12 -4.24
C LYS A 5 -14.58 -0.95 -3.34
N TYR A 6 -13.27 -1.04 -3.44
CA TYR A 6 -12.43 -1.87 -2.58
C TYR A 6 -11.85 -1.03 -1.45
N TYR A 7 -12.21 -1.41 -0.23
CA TYR A 7 -11.69 -0.85 1.01
C TYR A 7 -10.66 -1.79 1.60
N ARG A 8 -9.67 -1.25 2.30
CA ARG A 8 -8.72 -2.02 3.10
C ARG A 8 -8.91 -1.67 4.57
N CYS A 9 -8.71 -2.66 5.43
CA CYS A 9 -8.72 -2.48 6.87
C CYS A 9 -7.31 -2.67 7.43
N ILE A 10 -6.92 -1.79 8.34
CA ILE A 10 -5.68 -1.87 9.09
C ILE A 10 -6.06 -2.34 10.49
N ASN A 11 -5.54 -3.50 10.88
CA ASN A 11 -5.79 -4.06 12.19
C ASN A 11 -5.16 -3.20 13.29
N LYS A 12 -5.77 -3.21 14.49
CA LYS A 12 -5.27 -2.48 15.67
C LYS A 12 -3.78 -2.71 15.94
N SER A 13 -3.30 -3.94 15.78
CA SER A 13 -1.89 -4.31 15.98
C SER A 13 -0.91 -3.60 15.04
N TYR A 14 -1.38 -3.06 13.92
CA TYR A 14 -0.57 -2.38 12.92
C TYR A 14 -0.75 -0.85 12.89
N LEU A 15 -1.59 -0.29 13.78
CA LEU A 15 -1.83 1.15 13.83
C LEU A 15 -0.56 1.94 14.15
N ASN A 16 0.31 1.42 15.02
CA ASN A 16 1.58 2.08 15.32
C ASN A 16 2.49 2.15 14.07
N ASN A 17 2.58 1.05 13.31
CA ASN A 17 3.34 1.03 12.06
C ASN A 17 2.74 1.95 11.00
N TYR A 18 1.40 2.02 10.93
CA TYR A 18 0.71 2.94 10.05
C TYR A 18 0.95 4.40 10.44
N GLY A 19 0.89 4.74 11.73
CA GLY A 19 1.26 6.07 12.23
C GLY A 19 2.68 6.44 11.82
N GLN A 20 3.66 5.55 12.04
CA GLN A 20 5.04 5.77 11.60
C GLN A 20 5.17 5.99 10.08
N LEU A 21 4.38 5.29 9.26
CA LEU A 21 4.36 5.46 7.80
C LEU A 21 3.90 6.88 7.40
N ILE A 22 2.87 7.40 8.06
CA ILE A 22 2.31 8.73 7.80
C ILE A 22 3.20 9.82 8.40
N ASP A 23 3.48 9.75 9.70
CA ASP A 23 4.22 10.75 10.47
C ASP A 23 5.71 10.81 10.07
N GLY A 24 6.28 9.67 9.68
CA GLY A 24 7.65 9.58 9.18
C GLY A 24 7.86 10.14 7.77
N GLY A 25 6.78 10.57 7.10
CA GLY A 25 6.80 11.16 5.76
C GLY A 25 7.06 10.17 4.63
N LEU A 26 7.26 8.88 4.94
CA LEU A 26 7.48 7.83 3.94
C LEU A 26 6.26 7.70 3.01
N TYR A 27 5.04 7.79 3.54
CA TYR A 27 3.82 7.78 2.73
C TYR A 27 3.82 8.88 1.65
N THR A 28 4.13 10.11 2.06
CA THR A 28 4.17 11.28 1.16
C THR A 28 5.24 11.09 0.08
N GLN A 29 6.39 10.54 0.43
CA GLN A 29 7.48 10.29 -0.51
C GLN A 29 7.11 9.20 -1.53
N LEU A 30 6.62 8.05 -1.07
CA LEU A 30 6.25 6.93 -1.95
C LEU A 30 5.08 7.29 -2.87
N THR A 31 4.08 8.02 -2.39
CA THR A 31 2.95 8.46 -3.21
C THR A 31 3.35 9.53 -4.22
N LYS A 32 4.26 10.46 -3.87
CA LYS A 32 4.83 11.44 -4.81
C LYS A 32 5.58 10.75 -5.95
N ASN A 33 6.32 9.68 -5.64
CA ASN A 33 7.05 8.88 -6.64
C ASN A 33 6.15 7.92 -7.43
N LYS A 34 4.85 7.83 -7.11
CA LYS A 34 3.90 6.84 -7.66
C LYS A 34 4.28 5.39 -7.38
N TRP A 35 5.02 5.15 -6.29
CA TRP A 35 5.44 3.81 -5.85
C TRP A 35 4.44 3.18 -4.87
N LEU A 36 3.58 4.00 -4.27
CA LEU A 36 2.47 3.55 -3.43
C LEU A 36 1.18 4.15 -3.96
N VAL A 37 0.15 3.31 -4.06
CA VAL A 37 -1.20 3.75 -4.40
C VAL A 37 -1.73 4.62 -3.28
N ARG A 38 -2.10 5.87 -3.63
CA ARG A 38 -2.68 6.81 -2.66
C ARG A 38 -3.98 6.25 -2.08
N HIS A 39 -4.19 6.47 -0.80
CA HIS A 39 -5.43 6.14 -0.11
C HIS A 39 -5.89 7.29 0.79
N THR A 40 -7.17 7.26 1.15
CA THR A 40 -7.79 8.17 2.12
C THR A 40 -8.34 7.38 3.29
N GLU A 41 -8.22 7.90 4.49
CA GLU A 41 -8.87 7.34 5.68
C GLU A 41 -10.37 7.60 5.63
N VAL A 42 -11.17 6.60 6.01
CA VAL A 42 -12.64 6.67 5.97
C VAL A 42 -13.19 6.38 7.36
N SER A 43 -13.87 7.37 7.94
CA SER A 43 -14.49 7.28 9.27
C SER A 43 -15.90 6.70 9.25
N ASP A 44 -16.65 6.91 8.15
CA ASP A 44 -18.02 6.42 7.99
C ASP A 44 -18.25 5.90 6.57
N ALA A 45 -18.04 4.59 6.38
CA ALA A 45 -18.31 3.92 5.11
C ALA A 45 -19.66 3.17 5.11
N GLY A 46 -20.44 3.23 6.19
CA GLY A 46 -21.52 2.27 6.43
C GLY A 46 -21.02 0.82 6.59
N ILE A 47 -19.71 0.64 6.78
CA ILE A 47 -19.03 -0.64 6.95
C ILE A 47 -18.47 -0.67 8.37
N GLN A 48 -19.09 -1.46 9.24
CA GLN A 48 -18.61 -1.63 10.60
C GLN A 48 -17.53 -2.72 10.63
N PHE A 49 -16.28 -2.29 10.48
CA PHE A 49 -15.16 -3.08 10.99
C PHE A 49 -14.83 -2.57 12.39
N THR A 50 -15.26 -3.31 13.42
CA THR A 50 -14.96 -2.98 14.81
C THR A 50 -13.45 -2.95 15.03
N ASP A 51 -12.95 -1.90 15.70
CA ASP A 51 -11.55 -1.71 16.12
C ASP A 51 -10.49 -1.69 15.01
N LYS A 52 -10.83 -1.21 13.81
CA LYS A 52 -9.89 -1.10 12.68
C LYS A 52 -9.95 0.26 12.01
N LEU A 53 -8.81 0.73 11.52
CA LEU A 53 -8.75 1.89 10.63
C LEU A 53 -9.13 1.42 9.22
N ILE A 54 -10.07 2.12 8.58
CA ILE A 54 -10.49 1.82 7.21
C ILE A 54 -9.84 2.84 6.28
N ILE A 55 -9.24 2.33 5.20
CA ILE A 55 -8.70 3.16 4.13
C ILE A 55 -9.36 2.80 2.80
N LEU A 56 -9.50 3.82 1.95
CA LEU A 56 -9.97 3.71 0.58
C LEU A 56 -8.80 4.07 -0.35
N PRO A 57 -8.12 3.07 -0.93
CA PRO A 57 -7.15 3.29 -1.98
C PRO A 57 -7.81 3.88 -3.24
N GLN A 58 -7.02 4.59 -4.04
CA GLN A 58 -7.38 4.90 -5.42
C GLN A 58 -7.67 3.59 -6.14
N GLN A 59 -8.86 3.48 -6.72
CA GLN A 59 -9.30 2.25 -7.38
C GLN A 59 -8.52 2.07 -8.69
N ILE A 60 -7.98 0.86 -8.90
CA ILE A 60 -7.23 0.51 -10.10
C ILE A 60 -8.18 -0.22 -11.05
N PRO A 61 -8.42 0.30 -12.28
CA PRO A 61 -9.41 -0.27 -13.19
C PRO A 61 -8.97 -1.59 -13.83
N VAL A 62 -7.66 -1.81 -13.95
CA VAL A 62 -7.08 -3.00 -14.59
C VAL A 62 -6.01 -3.58 -13.67
N ILE A 63 -6.12 -4.87 -13.39
CA ILE A 63 -5.13 -5.62 -12.62
C ILE A 63 -4.53 -6.64 -13.58
N VAL A 64 -3.19 -6.64 -13.67
CA VAL A 64 -2.41 -7.65 -14.38
C VAL A 64 -1.59 -8.42 -13.37
N TYR A 65 -1.70 -9.74 -13.37
CA TYR A 65 -1.05 -10.58 -12.39
C TYR A 65 0.41 -10.87 -12.78
N PRO A 66 1.30 -11.18 -11.81
CA PRO A 66 2.71 -11.42 -12.09
C PRO A 66 3.00 -12.48 -13.16
N TYR A 67 2.15 -13.50 -13.30
CA TYR A 67 2.31 -14.53 -14.32
C TYR A 67 1.95 -14.05 -15.74
N GLU A 68 1.31 -12.88 -15.88
CA GLU A 68 1.00 -12.23 -17.15
C GLU A 68 2.07 -11.22 -17.57
N TRP A 69 3.06 -10.97 -16.71
CA TRP A 69 4.09 -9.96 -16.93
C TRP A 69 5.19 -10.46 -17.88
N SER A 70 5.68 -9.55 -18.70
CA SER A 70 6.93 -9.77 -19.45
C SER A 70 8.14 -9.76 -18.51
N PHE A 71 9.29 -10.26 -18.99
CA PHE A 71 10.54 -10.20 -18.22
C PHE A 71 10.93 -8.77 -17.81
N ALA A 72 10.71 -7.78 -18.68
CA ALA A 72 11.00 -6.39 -18.36
C ALA A 72 10.15 -5.87 -17.19
N MET A 73 8.85 -6.21 -17.18
CA MET A 73 7.96 -5.85 -16.07
C MET A 73 8.38 -6.50 -14.75
N TRP A 74 8.86 -7.75 -14.79
CA TRP A 74 9.45 -8.42 -13.64
C TRP A 74 10.69 -7.71 -13.11
N GLN A 75 11.58 -7.27 -14.02
CA GLN A 75 12.77 -6.50 -13.66
C GLN A 75 12.38 -5.17 -12.99
N ASP A 76 11.43 -4.44 -13.58
CA ASP A 76 10.93 -3.17 -13.05
C ASP A 76 10.30 -3.35 -11.66
N ALA A 77 9.48 -4.39 -11.47
CA ALA A 77 8.87 -4.70 -10.18
C ALA A 77 9.91 -5.04 -9.10
N ALA A 78 10.97 -5.77 -9.45
CA ALA A 78 12.06 -6.08 -8.53
C ALA A 78 12.85 -4.84 -8.13
N LEU A 79 13.20 -3.98 -9.10
CA LEU A 79 13.89 -2.71 -8.84
C LEU A 79 13.04 -1.78 -7.99
N LEU A 80 11.74 -1.66 -8.28
CA LEU A 80 10.79 -0.89 -7.49
C LEU A 80 10.76 -1.38 -6.04
N THR A 81 10.66 -2.69 -5.82
CA THR A 81 10.64 -3.29 -4.48
C THR A 81 11.90 -2.95 -3.69
N LEU A 82 13.08 -3.04 -4.33
CA LEU A 82 14.36 -2.69 -3.71
C LEU A 82 14.46 -1.20 -3.36
N ASN A 83 14.00 -0.33 -4.27
CA ASN A 83 13.98 1.11 -4.04
C ASN A 83 13.08 1.49 -2.85
N ILE A 84 11.88 0.91 -2.77
CA ILE A 84 10.98 1.14 -1.62
C ILE A 84 11.61 0.60 -0.33
N ALA A 85 12.25 -0.58 -0.38
CA ALA A 85 12.91 -1.15 0.80
C ALA A 85 14.03 -0.23 1.33
N LYS A 86 14.83 0.35 0.44
CA LYS A 86 15.89 1.30 0.81
C LYS A 86 15.30 2.53 1.51
N GLU A 87 14.30 3.17 0.91
CA GLU A 87 13.63 4.34 1.48
C GLU A 87 12.95 4.02 2.83
N ALA A 88 12.37 2.84 2.96
CA ALA A 88 11.76 2.39 4.21
C ALA A 88 12.79 2.26 5.33
N ILE A 89 13.97 1.69 5.04
CA ILE A 89 15.05 1.52 6.02
C ILE A 89 15.54 2.88 6.53
N GLU A 90 15.68 3.87 5.65
CA GLU A 90 16.06 5.25 6.03
C GLU A 90 15.05 5.90 7.00
N LYS A 91 13.81 5.40 7.05
CA LYS A 91 12.74 5.84 7.95
C LYS A 91 12.50 4.87 9.13
N GLY A 92 13.40 3.91 9.34
CA GLY A 92 13.30 2.92 10.42
C GLY A 92 12.16 1.92 10.22
N MET A 93 11.79 1.65 8.96
CA MET A 93 10.74 0.72 8.56
C MET A 93 11.32 -0.40 7.68
N SER A 94 10.57 -1.49 7.53
CA SER A 94 10.88 -2.57 6.60
C SER A 94 9.64 -2.99 5.83
N LEU A 95 9.83 -3.59 4.65
CA LEU A 95 8.72 -4.15 3.90
C LEU A 95 8.20 -5.42 4.55
N LYS A 96 6.88 -5.57 4.54
CA LYS A 96 6.20 -6.81 4.89
C LYS A 96 5.57 -7.39 3.63
N ASP A 97 5.71 -8.70 3.42
CA ASP A 97 5.13 -9.42 2.29
C ASP A 97 5.52 -8.80 0.93
N ALA A 98 6.82 -8.54 0.73
CA ALA A 98 7.39 -7.94 -0.48
C ALA A 98 7.38 -8.90 -1.69
N THR A 99 6.19 -9.39 -2.04
CA THR A 99 5.95 -10.28 -3.18
C THR A 99 5.51 -9.47 -4.40
N PRO A 100 5.69 -10.00 -5.62
CA PRO A 100 5.22 -9.37 -6.85
C PRO A 100 3.72 -9.10 -6.88
N PHE A 101 2.90 -9.81 -6.09
CA PHE A 101 1.46 -9.60 -6.02
C PHE A 101 1.06 -8.29 -5.30
N ASN A 102 2.02 -7.63 -4.63
CA ASN A 102 1.83 -6.35 -3.95
C ASN A 102 2.42 -5.17 -4.75
N ILE A 103 2.72 -5.37 -6.03
CA ILE A 103 3.17 -4.37 -6.99
C ILE A 103 2.07 -4.11 -8.02
#